data_AF-A0AAW8KJD6-F1
#
_entry.id   AF-A0AAW8KJD6-F1
#
_cell.length_a   1.000
_cell.length_b   1.000
_cell.length_c   1.000
_cell.angle_alpha   90.00
_cell.angle_beta   90.00
_cell.angle_gamma   90.00
#
_symmetry.space_group_name_H-M   'P 1'
#
loop_
_entity.id
_entity.type
_entity.pdbx_description
1 polymer ?
#
loop_
_entity_poly.entity_id
_entity_poly.type
_entity_poly.pdbx_seq_one_letter_code
_entity_poly.pdbx_strand_id
1 'polypeptide(L)' 'EELLFIAFRNLFDNAIRYSPTLGSIHVEISQHEQQIKVSIEDTGNGVDDEVLLRLGQRFFRVLGTQQQGSGLG' A
#
# COMPACT_ATOMS: atom_id res chain seq x y z
N GLU A 1 -18.09 -2.84 7.58
CA GLU A 1 -17.22 -1.81 8.19
C GLU A 1 -15.82 -2.36 8.47
N GLU A 2 -15.69 -3.45 9.22
CA GLU A 2 -14.40 -4.03 9.62
C GLU A 2 -13.47 -4.40 8.45
N LEU A 3 -13.99 -5.00 7.38
CA LEU A 3 -13.18 -5.36 6.20
C LEU A 3 -12.60 -4.14 5.48
N LEU A 4 -13.37 -3.05 5.41
CA LEU A 4 -12.92 -1.82 4.74
C LEU A 4 -11.84 -1.13 5.58
N PHE A 5 -12.02 -1.09 6.90
CA PHE A 5 -11.01 -0.62 7.83
C PHE A 5 -9.71 -1.43 7.70
N ILE A 6 -9.79 -2.77 7.67
CA ILE A 6 -8.63 -3.65 7.52
C ILE A 6 -7.92 -3.38 6.18
N ALA A 7 -8.66 -3.25 5.09
CA ALA A 7 -8.09 -2.97 3.77
C ALA A 7 -7.31 -1.65 3.77
N PHE A 8 -7.91 -0.57 4.27
CA PHE A 8 -7.21 0.72 4.36
C PHE A 8 -6.03 0.66 5.32
N ARG A 9 -6.17 0.03 6.49
CA ARG A 9 -5.06 -0.14 7.44
C ARG A 9 -3.87 -0.81 6.77
N ASN A 10 -4.10 -1.89 6.02
CA ASN A 10 -3.01 -2.59 5.31
C ASN A 10 -2.30 -1.69 4.29
N LEU A 11 -3.05 -0.88 3.53
CA LEU A 11 -2.46 0.06 2.57
C LEU A 11 -1.66 1.16 3.28
N PHE A 12 -2.19 1.74 4.36
CA PHE A 12 -1.49 2.75 5.15
C PHE A 12 -0.25 2.19 5.85
N ASP A 13 -0.35 0.99 6.42
CA ASP A 13 0.78 0.30 7.07
C ASP A 13 1.93 0.11 6.06
N ASN A 14 1.61 -0.26 4.81
CA ASN A 14 2.60 -0.37 3.75
C ASN A 14 3.19 0.99 3.36
N ALA A 15 2.35 2.00 3.11
CA ALA A 15 2.79 3.35 2.77
C ALA A 15 3.76 3.94 3.83
N ILE A 16 3.43 3.81 5.12
CA ILE A 16 4.26 4.27 6.24
C ILE A 16 5.58 3.50 6.29
N ARG A 17 5.51 2.17 6.10
CA ARG A 17 6.66 1.27 6.22
C ARG A 17 7.69 1.45 5.12
N TYR A 18 7.24 1.75 3.90
CA TYR A 18 8.11 1.85 2.73
C TYR A 18 8.47 3.30 2.36
N SER A 19 7.86 4.30 3.03
CA SER A 19 8.29 5.69 2.94
C SER A 19 9.62 5.94 3.67
N PRO A 20 10.49 6.82 3.15
CA PRO A 20 11.71 7.26 3.84
C PRO A 20 11.38 8.14 5.05
N THR A 21 12.38 8.37 5.91
CA THR A 21 12.27 9.36 6.99
C THR A 21 11.97 10.75 6.42
N LEU A 22 11.01 11.47 7.01
CA LEU A 22 10.47 12.74 6.48
C LEU A 22 9.71 12.61 5.15
N GLY A 23 9.39 11.39 4.72
CA GLY A 23 8.47 11.16 3.62
C GLY A 23 7.04 11.59 3.94
N SER A 24 6.21 11.68 2.91
CA SER A 24 4.79 12.03 3.03
C SER A 24 3.90 10.94 2.46
N ILE A 25 2.68 10.88 2.99
CA ILE A 25 1.60 10.07 2.44
C ILE A 25 0.48 11.04 2.06
N HIS A 26 0.09 11.02 0.79
CA HIS A 26 -0.99 11.80 0.26
C HIS A 26 -2.23 10.93 0.07
N VAL A 27 -3.37 11.41 0.57
CA VAL A 27 -4.65 10.71 0.45
C VAL A 27 -5.64 11.62 -0.24
N GLU A 28 -6.19 11.14 -1.34
CA GLU A 28 -7.21 11.84 -2.09
C GLU A 28 -8.46 10.97 -2.18
N ILE A 29 -9.62 11.56 -1.92
CA ILE A 29 -10.92 10.93 -2.14
C ILE A 29 -11.67 11.78 -3.14
N SER A 30 -12.01 11.19 -4.28
CA SER A 30 -12.77 11.85 -5.33
C SER A 30 -13.94 10.96 -5.77
N GLN A 31 -14.99 11.60 -6.28
CA GLN A 31 -16.05 10.89 -6.97
C GLN A 31 -15.72 10.81 -8.46
N HIS A 32 -15.74 9.59 -9.00
CA HIS A 32 -15.56 9.35 -10.42
C HIS A 32 -16.78 8.59 -10.94
N GLU A 33 -17.62 9.28 -11.73
CA GLU A 33 -18.94 8.78 -12.16
C GLU A 33 -19.81 8.32 -10.98
N GLN A 34 -20.13 7.03 -10.91
CA GLN A 34 -20.93 6.41 -9.84
C GLN A 34 -20.06 5.69 -8.79
N GLN A 35 -18.75 5.96 -8.77
CA GLN A 35 -17.80 5.31 -7.87
C GLN A 35 -17.04 6.32 -7.03
N ILE A 36 -16.61 5.88 -5.84
CA ILE A 36 -15.64 6.61 -5.03
C ILE A 36 -14.25 6.08 -5.38
N LYS A 37 -13.37 6.98 -5.80
CA LYS A 37 -11.96 6.70 -5.99
C LYS A 37 -11.20 7.18 -4.76
N VAL A 38 -10.46 6.28 -4.14
CA VAL A 38 -9.51 6.60 -3.08
C VAL A 38 -8.11 6.36 -3.60
N SER A 39 -7.28 7.40 -3.60
CA SER A 39 -5.86 7.33 -3.94
C SER A 39 -5.04 7.45 -2.65
N ILE A 40 -4.06 6.56 -2.49
CA ILE A 40 -3.07 6.61 -1.42
C ILE A 40 -1.70 6.57 -2.11
N GLU A 41 -0.95 7.65 -1.99
CA GLU A 41 0.36 7.82 -2.60
C GLU A 41 1.39 8.05 -1.49
N ASP A 42 2.53 7.38 -1.59
CA ASP A 42 3.63 7.50 -0.64
C ASP A 42 4.93 7.85 -1.37
N THR A 43 5.86 8.48 -0.66
CA THR A 43 7.16 8.91 -1.21
C THR A 43 8.25 7.83 -1.15
N GLY A 44 7.87 6.55 -1.07
CA GLY A 44 8.78 5.41 -1.05
C GLY A 44 9.52 5.20 -2.38
N ASN A 45 10.41 4.21 -2.40
CA ASN A 45 11.22 3.88 -3.58
C ASN A 45 10.43 3.17 -4.71
N GLY A 46 9.12 3.04 -4.57
CA GLY A 46 8.29 2.24 -5.46
C GLY A 46 8.62 0.76 -5.42
N VAL A 47 8.15 0.03 -6.44
CA VAL A 47 8.45 -1.38 -6.68
C VAL A 47 8.76 -1.58 -8.16
N ASP A 48 9.62 -2.55 -8.47
CA ASP A 48 9.87 -2.95 -9.85
C ASP A 48 8.61 -3.56 -10.49
N ASP A 49 8.48 -3.48 -11.82
CA ASP A 49 7.31 -3.97 -12.55
C ASP A 49 7.01 -5.46 -12.29
N GLU A 50 8.05 -6.30 -12.19
CA GLU A 50 7.90 -7.72 -11.87
C GLU A 50 7.35 -7.96 -10.46
N VAL A 51 7.67 -7.07 -9.52
CA VAL A 51 7.16 -7.09 -8.15
C VAL A 51 5.72 -6.59 -8.12
N LEU A 52 5.42 -5.51 -8.85
CA LEU A 52 4.09 -4.91 -8.95
C LEU A 52 3.04 -5.94 -9.39
N LEU A 53 3.36 -6.78 -10.38
CA LEU A 53 2.50 -7.87 -10.87
C LEU A 53 2.19 -8.93 -9.81
N ARG A 54 2.97 -8.99 -8.74
CA ARG A 54 2.88 -10.02 -7.69
C ARG A 54 2.40 -9.49 -6.35
N LEU A 55 2.29 -8.17 -6.15
CA LEU A 55 1.90 -7.57 -4.86
C LEU A 55 0.55 -8.08 -4.32
N GLY A 56 -0.40 -8.44 -5.18
CA GLY A 56 -1.68 -9.01 -4.77
C GLY A 56 -1.66 -10.51 -4.43
N GLN A 57 -0.52 -11.19 -4.62
CA GLN A 57 -0.39 -12.62 -4.31
C GLN A 57 -0.24 -12.84 -2.81
N ARG A 58 -1.02 -13.78 -2.28
CA ARG A 58 -0.94 -14.13 -0.86
C ARG A 58 0.47 -14.59 -0.49
N PHE A 59 0.97 -14.06 0.62
CA PHE A 59 2.29 -14.34 1.22
C PHE A 59 3.49 -13.86 0.39
N PHE A 60 3.27 -13.14 -0.72
CA PHE A 60 4.37 -12.57 -1.48
C PHE A 60 4.98 -11.37 -0.76
N ARG A 61 6.31 -11.32 -0.74
CA ARG A 61 7.10 -10.25 -0.15
C ARG A 61 8.38 -10.03 -0.95
N VAL A 62 8.81 -8.78 -1.06
CA VAL A 62 10.12 -8.45 -1.66
C VAL A 62 11.22 -8.94 -0.73
N LEU A 63 12.06 -9.85 -1.24
CA LEU A 63 13.21 -10.41 -0.54
C LEU A 63 14.23 -9.30 -0.22
N GLY A 64 14.85 -9.36 0.96
CA GLY A 64 15.87 -8.38 1.39
C GLY A 64 15.32 -7.18 2.17
N THR A 65 14.00 -7.06 2.32
CA THR A 65 13.41 -6.08 3.25
C THR A 65 13.47 -6.60 4.69
N GLN A 66 14.14 -5.88 5.60
CA GLN A 66 14.21 -6.18 7.05
C GLN A 66 12.85 -5.99 7.79
N GLN A 67 11.78 -5.73 7.05
CA GLN A 67 10.49 -5.31 7.57
C GLN A 67 9.65 -6.52 8.03
N GLN A 68 8.92 -6.44 9.15
CA GLN A 68 8.06 -7.54 9.65
C GLN A 68 6.64 -7.50 9.05
N GLY A 69 6.11 -8.60 8.48
CA GLY A 69 4.72 -8.65 7.98
C GLY A 69 4.32 -10.02 7.42
N SER A 70 3.01 -10.30 7.34
CA SER A 70 2.44 -11.60 6.91
C SER A 70 2.30 -11.76 5.39
N GLY A 71 2.45 -10.69 4.60
CA GLY A 71 2.21 -10.73 3.15
C GLY A 71 0.73 -10.92 2.77
N LEU A 72 -0.18 -10.53 3.67
CA LEU A 72 -1.64 -10.54 3.43
C LEU A 72 -2.21 -9.13 3.24
N GLY A 73 -1.32 -8.14 3.13
CA GLY A 73 -1.59 -6.73 2.93
C GLY A 73 -0.39 -6.11 2.27
#